data_AF-A0A810DUK3-F1
#
_entry.id   AF-A0A810DUK3-F1
#
_cell.length_a   1.000
_cell.length_b   1.000
_cell.length_c   1.000
_cell.angle_alpha   90.00
_cell.angle_beta   90.00
_cell.angle_gamma   90.00
#
_symmetry.space_group_name_H-M   'P 1'
#
loop_
_entity.id
_entity.type
_entity.pdbx_description
1 polymer ?
#
loop_
_entity_poly.entity_id
_entity_poly.type
_entity_poly.pdbx_seq_one_letter_code
_entity_poly.pdbx_strand_id
1 'polypeptide(L)'
;MKISITRTAERHGEVYFSSAYGEGKGQWLGASPYVLGEEYEAEFELPELFIKWVDLVPVPGQPLAISMEAGKNVLTGTLEDIEEDGTAYLRLGESLIMFECLGEPMAIGGTVELTAGILRIYPAAY
;
A
#
# COMPACT_ATOMS: atom_id res chain seq x y z
N MET A 1 -1.82 8.84 5.10
CA MET A 1 -0.87 7.98 5.85
C MET A 1 0.33 8.79 6.28
N LYS A 2 0.72 8.77 7.55
CA LYS A 2 2.01 9.32 7.99
C LYS A 2 3.15 8.35 7.70
N ILE A 3 4.16 8.81 6.98
CA ILE A 3 5.38 8.05 6.69
C ILE A 3 6.62 8.88 6.96
N SER A 4 7.73 8.22 7.29
CA SER A 4 9.06 8.84 7.24
C SER A 4 9.88 8.18 6.14
N ILE A 5 10.50 8.98 5.27
CA ILE A 5 11.39 8.44 4.24
C ILE A 5 12.72 8.09 4.90
N THR A 6 13.08 6.81 4.94
CA THR A 6 14.24 6.34 5.72
C THR A 6 15.52 6.29 4.88
N ARG A 7 15.41 5.94 3.59
CA ARG A 7 16.55 5.91 2.66
C ARG A 7 16.09 5.92 1.20
N THR A 8 17.00 6.31 0.31
CA THR A 8 16.82 6.17 -1.14
C THR A 8 17.09 4.73 -1.57
N ALA A 9 16.35 4.23 -2.55
CA ALA A 9 16.67 2.97 -3.21
C ALA A 9 17.69 3.17 -4.35
N GLU A 10 18.21 2.07 -4.89
CA GLU A 10 19.14 2.10 -6.04
C GLU A 10 18.47 2.62 -7.31
N ARG A 11 17.17 2.37 -7.46
CA ARG A 11 16.39 2.84 -8.60
C ARG A 11 15.96 4.29 -8.37
N HIS A 12 16.22 5.14 -9.35
CA HIS A 12 15.89 6.56 -9.30
C HIS A 12 14.39 6.77 -9.01
N GLY A 13 14.09 7.56 -7.97
CA GLY A 13 12.73 7.88 -7.54
C GLY A 13 12.09 6.83 -6.62
N GLU A 14 12.74 5.69 -6.34
CA GLU A 14 12.29 4.75 -5.32
C GLU A 14 12.87 5.11 -3.94
N VAL A 15 12.03 5.02 -2.92
CA VAL A 15 12.37 5.29 -1.52
C VAL A 15 11.90 4.16 -0.64
N TYR A 16 12.63 3.92 0.44
CA TYR A 16 12.13 3.16 1.57
C TYR A 16 11.49 4.11 2.58
N PHE A 17 10.43 3.65 3.22
CA PHE A 17 9.72 4.43 4.21
C PHE A 17 9.33 3.56 5.41
N SER A 18 9.10 4.21 6.54
CA SER A 18 8.52 3.63 7.74
C SER A 18 7.20 4.33 8.07
N SER A 19 6.27 3.61 8.68
CA SER A 19 4.97 4.12 9.15
C SER A 19 4.63 3.49 10.50
N ALA A 20 3.51 3.89 11.10
CA ALA A 20 2.97 3.22 12.29
C ALA A 20 2.62 1.73 12.06
N TYR A 21 2.47 1.31 10.79
CA TYR A 21 2.10 -0.06 10.41
C TYR A 21 3.29 -0.90 9.93
N GLY A 22 4.50 -0.34 9.89
CA GLY A 22 5.71 -1.04 9.44
C GLY A 22 6.42 -0.33 8.30
N GLU A 23 7.21 -1.08 7.54
CA GLU A 23 8.16 -0.55 6.57
C GLU A 23 7.88 -1.07 5.16
N GLY A 24 8.09 -0.21 4.17
CA GLY A 24 7.87 -0.54 2.77
C GLY A 24 8.82 0.20 1.83
N LYS A 25 8.63 -0.05 0.54
CA LYS A 25 9.35 0.63 -0.54
C LYS A 25 8.34 1.13 -1.58
N GLY A 26 8.50 2.35 -2.04
CA GLY A 26 7.62 2.89 -3.09
C GLY A 26 8.31 3.91 -3.98
N GLN A 27 7.64 4.24 -5.06
CA GLN A 27 8.04 5.33 -5.94
C GLN A 27 7.53 6.65 -5.36
N TRP A 28 8.44 7.54 -4.97
CA TRP A 28 8.09 8.89 -4.54
C TRP A 28 7.75 9.76 -5.75
N LEU A 29 6.51 10.24 -5.79
CA LEU A 29 5.95 11.09 -6.84
C LEU A 29 5.67 12.51 -6.35
N GLY A 30 6.25 12.89 -5.21
CA GLY A 30 6.23 14.25 -4.69
C GLY A 30 7.30 15.16 -5.27
N ALA A 31 7.35 16.39 -4.75
CA ALA A 31 8.44 17.30 -5.04
C ALA A 31 9.78 16.70 -4.59
N SER A 32 10.84 17.05 -5.33
CA SER A 32 12.22 16.69 -5.04
C SER A 32 13.03 17.98 -4.82
N PRO A 33 13.93 18.04 -3.82
CA PRO A 33 14.33 16.93 -2.94
C PRO A 33 13.34 16.69 -1.79
N TYR A 34 13.15 15.43 -1.42
CA TYR A 34 12.62 15.04 -0.11
C TYR A 34 13.76 14.93 0.90
N VAL A 35 13.45 15.01 2.18
CA VAL A 35 14.40 14.95 3.30
C VAL A 35 14.28 13.61 4.01
N LEU A 36 15.42 12.92 4.19
CA LEU A 36 15.45 11.66 4.93
C LEU A 36 15.14 11.90 6.42
N GLY A 37 14.30 11.05 7.00
CA GLY A 37 13.86 11.11 8.39
C GLY A 37 12.75 12.12 8.67
N GLU A 38 12.38 12.96 7.70
CA GLU A 38 11.21 13.83 7.82
C GLU A 38 9.92 13.03 7.65
N GLU A 39 8.88 13.43 8.40
CA GLU A 39 7.54 12.85 8.30
C GLU A 39 6.72 13.56 7.22
N TYR A 40 6.07 12.79 6.37
CA TYR A 40 5.18 13.24 5.33
C TYR A 40 3.80 12.62 5.54
N GLU A 41 2.75 13.43 5.34
CA GLU A 41 1.43 12.88 5.06
C GLU A 41 1.43 12.41 3.59
N ALA A 42 1.04 11.17 3.36
CA ALA A 42 1.15 10.53 2.06
C ALA A 42 -0.12 9.75 1.68
N GLU A 43 -0.42 9.78 0.40
CA GLU A 43 -1.41 8.91 -0.25
C GLU A 43 -0.68 7.79 -1.00
N PHE A 44 -1.30 6.62 -0.98
CA PHE A 44 -0.78 5.43 -1.64
C PHE A 44 -1.67 5.05 -2.82
N GLU A 45 -1.03 4.76 -3.94
CA GLU A 45 -1.68 4.22 -5.14
C GLU A 45 -0.99 2.91 -5.53
N LEU A 46 -1.80 1.93 -5.89
CA LEU A 46 -1.35 0.63 -6.36
C LEU A 46 -1.74 0.52 -7.85
N PRO A 47 -0.81 0.78 -8.78
CA PRO A 47 -1.14 0.91 -10.20
C PRO A 47 -1.28 -0.44 -10.93
N GLU A 48 -1.15 -1.55 -10.21
CA GLU A 48 -1.23 -2.90 -10.77
C GLU A 48 -2.67 -3.40 -10.73
N LEU A 49 -2.99 -4.30 -11.67
CA LEU A 49 -4.23 -5.06 -11.63
C LEU A 49 -4.01 -6.35 -10.83
N PHE A 50 -4.72 -6.50 -9.72
CA PHE A 50 -4.52 -7.62 -8.80
C PHE A 50 -5.50 -8.77 -9.06
N ILE A 51 -5.07 -10.00 -8.79
CA ILE A 51 -5.93 -11.18 -8.88
C ILE A 51 -6.32 -11.64 -7.47
N LYS A 52 -7.63 -11.63 -7.18
CA LYS A 52 -8.18 -12.20 -5.94
C LYS A 52 -7.76 -13.67 -5.80
N TRP A 53 -7.47 -14.08 -4.58
CA TRP A 53 -6.97 -15.42 -4.21
C TRP A 53 -5.55 -15.74 -4.69
N VAL A 54 -4.86 -14.78 -5.30
CA VAL A 54 -3.45 -14.90 -5.72
C VAL A 54 -2.64 -13.77 -5.10
N ASP A 55 -2.93 -12.53 -5.48
CA ASP A 55 -2.22 -11.36 -4.98
C ASP A 55 -2.92 -10.76 -3.75
N LEU A 56 -4.25 -10.93 -3.66
CA LEU A 56 -5.10 -10.53 -2.56
C LEU A 56 -5.70 -11.77 -1.88
N VAL A 57 -5.35 -12.05 -0.63
CA VAL A 57 -5.78 -13.26 0.10
C VAL A 57 -6.36 -12.93 1.48
N PRO A 58 -7.43 -13.61 1.94
CA PRO A 58 -7.95 -13.39 3.29
C PRO A 58 -6.98 -13.89 4.37
N VAL A 59 -6.75 -13.08 5.40
CA VAL A 59 -5.87 -13.39 6.53
C VAL A 59 -6.54 -13.02 7.87
N PRO A 60 -7.64 -13.71 8.24
CA PRO A 60 -8.47 -13.32 9.37
C PRO A 60 -7.68 -13.26 10.68
N GLY A 61 -7.81 -12.14 11.40
CA GLY A 61 -7.19 -11.93 12.70
C GLY A 61 -5.73 -11.48 12.66
N GLN A 62 -5.12 -11.31 11.48
CA GLN A 62 -3.82 -10.66 11.36
C GLN A 62 -3.93 -9.15 11.71
N PRO A 63 -2.91 -8.57 12.37
CA PRO A 63 -2.86 -7.14 12.61
C PRO A 63 -2.64 -6.36 11.29
N LEU A 64 -3.03 -5.09 11.30
CA LEU A 64 -2.75 -4.18 10.20
C LEU A 64 -1.22 -3.99 10.07
N ALA A 65 -0.68 -4.15 8.87
CA ALA A 65 0.76 -4.14 8.66
C ALA A 65 1.18 -3.70 7.25
N ILE A 66 2.39 -3.17 7.16
CA ILE A 66 3.17 -3.01 5.93
C ILE A 66 4.49 -3.74 6.16
N SER A 67 4.80 -4.68 5.28
CA SER A 67 6.08 -5.38 5.27
C SER A 67 6.60 -5.53 3.85
N MET A 68 7.77 -6.14 3.71
CA MET A 68 8.34 -6.48 2.42
C MET A 68 8.74 -7.95 2.37
N GLU A 69 8.34 -8.63 1.31
CA GLU A 69 8.71 -10.02 1.03
C GLU A 69 9.16 -10.17 -0.42
N ALA A 70 10.29 -10.84 -0.65
CA ALA A 70 10.86 -11.05 -1.99
C ALA A 70 10.95 -9.77 -2.86
N GLY A 71 11.16 -8.60 -2.22
CA GLY A 71 11.27 -7.31 -2.90
C GLY A 71 9.93 -6.64 -3.26
N LYS A 72 8.79 -7.24 -2.90
CA LYS A 72 7.45 -6.68 -3.03
C LYS A 72 6.96 -6.14 -1.68
N ASN A 73 6.03 -5.19 -1.70
CA ASN A 73 5.32 -4.76 -0.51
C ASN A 73 4.19 -5.75 -0.20
N VAL A 74 3.97 -6.02 1.07
CA VAL A 74 2.86 -6.81 1.57
C VAL A 74 2.06 -5.92 2.51
N LEU A 75 0.80 -5.68 2.16
CA LEU A 75 -0.11 -4.81 2.88
C LEU A 75 -1.20 -5.65 3.53
N THR A 76 -1.28 -5.64 4.86
CA THR A 76 -2.34 -6.30 5.61
C THR A 76 -3.34 -5.26 6.08
N GLY A 77 -4.55 -5.28 5.55
CA GLY A 77 -5.58 -4.26 5.80
C GLY A 77 -7.00 -4.84 5.80
N THR A 78 -8.00 -4.01 6.06
CA THR A 78 -9.40 -4.40 5.93
C THR A 78 -9.88 -4.12 4.51
N LEU A 79 -10.39 -5.14 3.81
CA LEU A 79 -11.04 -4.95 2.52
C LEU A 79 -12.41 -4.31 2.76
N GLU A 80 -12.57 -3.03 2.46
CA GLU A 80 -13.80 -2.28 2.79
C GLU A 80 -14.89 -2.42 1.76
N ASP A 81 -14.53 -2.46 0.48
CA ASP A 81 -15.47 -2.62 -0.60
C ASP A 81 -14.78 -3.12 -1.88
N ILE A 82 -15.58 -3.69 -2.78
CA ILE A 82 -15.23 -3.97 -4.18
C ILE A 82 -16.43 -3.59 -5.04
N GLU A 83 -16.26 -2.58 -5.87
CA GLU A 83 -17.26 -2.11 -6.83
C GLU A 83 -17.46 -3.10 -8.00
N GLU A 84 -18.56 -2.94 -8.74
CA GLU A 84 -18.91 -3.83 -9.85
C GLU A 84 -17.87 -3.84 -10.98
N ASP A 85 -17.10 -2.77 -11.14
CA ASP A 85 -16.05 -2.65 -12.15
C ASP A 85 -14.70 -3.25 -11.71
N GLY A 86 -14.61 -3.74 -10.47
CA GLY A 86 -13.40 -4.31 -9.89
C GLY A 86 -12.56 -3.31 -9.10
N THR A 87 -12.99 -2.06 -8.95
CA THR A 87 -12.35 -1.08 -8.06
C THR A 87 -12.53 -1.51 -6.61
N ALA A 88 -11.44 -1.67 -5.88
CA ALA A 88 -11.41 -2.16 -4.52
C ALA A 88 -10.73 -1.16 -3.57
N TYR A 89 -11.14 -1.21 -2.30
CA TYR A 89 -10.65 -0.31 -1.26
C TYR A 89 -10.08 -1.08 -0.07
N LEU A 90 -8.80 -0.86 0.22
CA LEU A 90 -8.11 -1.42 1.37
C LEU A 90 -7.92 -0.34 2.43
N ARG A 91 -8.52 -0.52 3.61
CA ARG A 91 -8.28 0.34 4.77
C ARG A 91 -7.06 -0.15 5.54
N LEU A 92 -6.10 0.74 5.70
CA LEU A 92 -4.92 0.56 6.54
C LEU A 92 -4.83 1.75 7.52
N GLY A 93 -5.33 1.53 8.73
CA GLY A 93 -5.45 2.60 9.71
C GLY A 93 -6.49 3.64 9.29
N GLU A 94 -6.09 4.90 9.26
CA GLU A 94 -6.93 5.99 8.75
C GLU A 94 -6.87 6.13 7.22
N SER A 95 -5.91 5.45 6.57
CA SER A 95 -5.68 5.58 5.13
C SER A 95 -6.51 4.58 4.34
N LEU A 96 -7.09 5.05 3.23
CA LEU A 96 -7.83 4.24 2.27
C LEU A 96 -7.01 4.14 1.00
N ILE A 97 -6.68 2.91 0.59
CA ILE A 97 -5.86 2.63 -0.59
C ILE A 97 -6.77 2.03 -1.65
N MET A 98 -6.86 2.68 -2.81
CA MET A 98 -7.65 2.22 -3.94
C MET A 98 -6.77 1.38 -4.90
N PHE A 99 -7.33 0.30 -5.43
CA PHE A 99 -6.67 -0.57 -6.41
C PHE A 99 -7.71 -1.30 -7.27
N GLU A 100 -7.28 -1.84 -8.41
CA GLU A 100 -8.15 -2.63 -9.28
C GLU A 100 -7.92 -4.13 -9.07
N CYS A 101 -8.97 -4.94 -9.06
CA CYS A 101 -8.82 -6.39 -8.95
C CYS A 101 -9.84 -7.21 -9.76
N LEU A 102 -9.40 -8.40 -10.20
CA LEU A 102 -10.23 -9.39 -10.89
C LEU A 102 -10.32 -10.70 -10.11
N GLY A 103 -11.17 -11.62 -10.58
CA GLY A 103 -11.32 -12.97 -10.03
C GLY A 103 -12.62 -13.17 -9.25
N GLU A 104 -12.74 -14.36 -8.66
CA GLU A 104 -13.95 -14.79 -7.93
C GLU A 104 -14.28 -13.89 -6.74
N PRO A 105 -15.57 -13.72 -6.38
CA PRO A 105 -15.99 -12.90 -5.25
C PRO A 105 -15.24 -13.23 -3.97
N MET A 106 -14.95 -12.19 -3.18
CA MET A 106 -14.28 -12.28 -1.89
C MET A 106 -15.13 -11.61 -0.80
N ALA A 107 -15.02 -12.09 0.43
CA ALA A 107 -15.72 -11.48 1.55
C ALA A 107 -15.16 -10.09 1.88
N ILE A 108 -16.05 -9.10 1.91
CA ILE A 108 -15.77 -7.72 2.32
C ILE A 108 -15.89 -7.59 3.84
N GLY A 109 -15.16 -6.63 4.42
CA GLY A 109 -15.11 -6.34 5.86
C GLY A 109 -14.09 -7.18 6.64
N GLY A 110 -13.44 -8.14 5.98
CA GLY A 110 -12.40 -8.98 6.56
C GLY A 110 -10.99 -8.42 6.37
N THR A 111 -10.06 -8.91 7.17
CA THR A 111 -8.62 -8.65 6.98
C THR A 111 -8.09 -9.45 5.80
N VAL A 112 -7.39 -8.79 4.91
CA VAL A 112 -6.76 -9.33 3.71
C VAL A 112 -5.29 -8.91 3.66
N GLU A 113 -4.51 -9.71 2.95
CA GLU A 113 -3.12 -9.44 2.61
C GLU A 113 -3.04 -9.20 1.10
N LEU A 114 -2.43 -8.09 0.71
CA LEU A 114 -2.21 -7.70 -0.67
C LEU A 114 -0.72 -7.60 -0.97
N THR A 115 -0.25 -8.37 -1.94
CA THR A 115 1.14 -8.35 -2.38
C THR A 115 1.30 -7.47 -3.62
N ALA A 116 2.02 -6.36 -3.50
CA ALA A 116 2.21 -5.37 -4.56
C ALA A 116 3.68 -5.18 -4.94
N GLY A 117 3.98 -5.20 -6.24
CA GLY A 117 5.31 -4.93 -6.76
C GLY A 117 5.64 -3.44 -6.76
N ILE A 118 4.65 -2.60 -7.07
CA ILE A 118 4.79 -1.15 -7.13
C ILE A 118 3.81 -0.50 -6.16
N LEU A 119 4.36 0.34 -5.28
CA LEU A 119 3.59 1.27 -4.45
C LEU A 119 3.98 2.69 -4.86
N ARG A 120 3.03 3.48 -5.35
CA ARG A 120 3.24 4.90 -5.62
C ARG A 120 2.89 5.70 -4.38
N ILE A 121 3.74 6.69 -4.09
CA ILE A 121 3.63 7.51 -2.89
C ILE A 121 3.54 8.97 -3.32
N TYR A 122 2.43 9.62 -2.98
CA TYR A 122 2.23 11.05 -3.21
C TYR A 122 2.21 11.76 -1.87
N PRO A 123 2.94 12.88 -1.69
CA PRO A 123 2.70 13.74 -0.53
C PRO A 123 1.29 14.31 -0.63
N ALA A 124 0.50 14.12 0.43
CA ALA A 124 -0.76 14.82 0.58
C ALA A 124 -0.43 16.30 0.88
N ALA A 125 -0.58 17.16 -0.12
CA ALA A 125 -0.37 18.60 0.05
C ALA A 125 -1.52 19.17 0.90
N TYR A 126 -1.18 19.93 1.94
CA TYR A 126 -2.10 20.86 2.60
C TYR A 126 -1.97 22.25 1.99
#